data_AF-A0A1B6M6V7-F1
#
_entry.id   AF-A0A1B6M6V7-F1
#
_cell.length_a   1.000
_cell.length_b   1.000
_cell.length_c   1.000
_cell.angle_alpha   90.00
_cell.angle_beta   90.00
_cell.angle_gamma   90.00
#
_symmetry.space_group_name_H-M   'P 1'
#
loop_
_entity.id
_entity.type
_entity.pdbx_description
1 polymer ?
#
loop_
_entity_poly.entity_id
_entity_poly.type
_entity_poly.pdbx_seq_one_letter_code
_entity_poly.pdbx_strand_id
1 'polypeptide(L)'
;ILIKPCIDKQLDEIKQVQETDTESCYLKTCIEKGKLDKQSISWKDKDELVIEGDLILKGRRIFIPKPLRAELLSQIHEGHLGIVKCRRRLQESIWWPGCSVDI
;
A
#
# COMPACT_ATOMS: atom_id res chain seq x y z
N ILE A 1 -6.59 13.44 -3.49
CA ILE A 1 -6.84 11.98 -3.55
C ILE A 1 -8.21 11.69 -2.95
N LEU A 2 -9.08 10.92 -3.62
CA LEU A 2 -10.36 10.48 -3.04
C LEU A 2 -10.11 9.37 -2.03
N ILE A 3 -9.77 9.76 -0.81
CA ILE A 3 -9.63 8.85 0.31
C ILE A 3 -11.05 8.38 0.68
N LYS A 4 -11.26 7.06 0.70
CA LYS A 4 -12.57 6.46 0.95
C LYS A 4 -12.72 6.13 2.46
N PRO A 5 -13.92 6.29 3.06
CA PRO A 5 -14.21 6.24 4.50
C PRO A 5 -13.64 5.07 5.31
N CYS A 6 -13.30 3.97 4.66
CA CYS A 6 -12.82 2.75 5.30
C CYS A 6 -11.31 2.81 5.62
N ILE A 7 -10.54 3.52 4.80
CA ILE A 7 -9.08 3.64 4.96
C ILE A 7 -8.70 4.78 5.89
N ASP A 8 -9.55 5.80 6.00
CA ASP A 8 -9.28 7.01 6.79
C ASP A 8 -8.82 6.69 8.22
N LYS A 9 -9.41 5.66 8.85
CA LYS A 9 -9.04 5.24 10.20
C LYS A 9 -7.68 4.54 10.31
N GLN A 10 -7.20 3.95 9.22
CA GLN A 10 -5.92 3.22 9.16
C GLN A 10 -4.81 4.07 8.52
N LEU A 11 -5.11 5.28 8.04
CA LEU A 11 -4.13 6.13 7.36
C LEU A 11 -2.96 6.51 8.26
N ASP A 12 -3.23 6.93 9.49
CA ASP A 12 -2.18 7.33 10.43
C ASP A 12 -1.27 6.16 10.76
N GLU A 13 -1.82 4.96 10.92
CA GLU A 13 -1.04 3.74 11.13
C GLU A 13 -0.19 3.41 9.91
N ILE A 14 -0.78 3.45 8.70
CA ILE A 14 -0.03 3.22 7.46
C ILE A 14 1.12 4.22 7.33
N LYS A 15 0.91 5.49 7.66
CA LYS A 15 1.97 6.51 7.64
C LYS A 15 3.09 6.17 8.61
N GLN A 16 2.75 5.90 9.88
CA GLN A 16 3.74 5.56 10.91
C GLN A 16 4.56 4.33 10.54
N VAL A 17 3.92 3.31 9.98
CA VAL A 17 4.63 2.12 9.52
C VAL A 17 5.49 2.46 8.29
N GLN A 18 5.01 3.26 7.34
CA GLN A 18 5.83 3.69 6.20
C GLN A 18 7.02 4.58 6.57
N GLU A 19 7.02 5.20 7.75
CA GLU A 19 8.17 5.96 8.27
C GLU A 19 9.24 5.07 8.91
N THR A 20 8.87 3.89 9.38
CA THR A 20 9.74 3.02 10.19
C THR A 20 10.12 1.72 9.48
N ASP A 21 9.26 1.23 8.60
CA ASP A 21 9.44 -0.03 7.88
C ASP A 21 10.56 0.06 6.83
N THR A 22 11.39 -0.99 6.79
CA THR A 22 12.57 -1.06 5.92
C THR A 22 12.24 -1.07 4.43
N GLU A 23 11.12 -1.67 4.01
CA GLU A 23 10.67 -1.68 2.61
C GLU A 23 10.25 -0.27 2.19
N SER A 24 9.51 0.43 3.06
CA SER A 24 9.04 1.79 2.80
C SER A 24 10.19 2.80 2.75
N CYS A 25 11.12 2.75 3.70
CA CYS A 25 12.33 3.58 3.71
C CYS A 25 13.20 3.37 2.47
N TYR A 26 13.35 2.11 2.05
CA TYR A 26 14.06 1.77 0.82
C TYR A 26 13.36 2.38 -0.40
N LEU A 27 12.03 2.27 -0.49
CA LEU A 27 11.28 2.86 -1.59
C LEU A 27 11.35 4.37 -1.63
N LYS A 28 11.19 5.05 -0.49
CA LYS A 28 11.31 6.51 -0.44
C LYS A 28 12.66 6.96 -0.98
N THR A 29 13.73 6.34 -0.51
CA THR A 29 15.09 6.60 -0.99
C THR A 29 15.24 6.35 -2.50
N CYS A 30 14.62 5.28 -3.01
CA CYS A 30 14.71 4.94 -4.43
C CYS A 30 13.93 5.91 -5.32
N ILE A 31 12.74 6.33 -4.89
CA ILE A 31 11.90 7.31 -5.58
C ILE A 31 12.60 8.67 -5.61
N GLU A 32 13.13 9.13 -4.49
CA GLU A 32 13.85 10.42 -4.38
C GLU A 32 15.13 10.45 -5.21
N LYS A 33 15.91 9.37 -5.21
CA LYS A 33 17.18 9.29 -5.95
C LYS A 33 17.01 8.97 -7.43
N GLY A 34 15.80 8.66 -7.88
CA GLY A 34 15.52 8.21 -9.25
C GLY A 34 16.32 6.97 -9.66
N LYS A 35 16.78 6.18 -8.68
CA LYS A 35 17.67 5.04 -8.86
C LYS A 35 17.12 3.85 -8.11
N LEU A 36 16.16 3.19 -8.74
CA LEU A 36 15.67 1.89 -8.31
C LEU A 36 16.68 0.84 -8.78
N ASP A 37 17.49 0.32 -7.85
CA ASP A 37 18.41 -0.75 -8.17
C ASP A 37 17.64 -1.95 -8.75
N LYS A 38 18.06 -2.40 -9.94
CA LYS A 38 17.39 -3.48 -10.70
C LYS A 38 17.50 -4.83 -9.99
N GLN A 39 18.39 -4.97 -9.01
CA GLN A 39 18.83 -6.27 -8.52
C GLN A 39 18.15 -6.71 -7.23
N SER A 40 17.55 -5.81 -6.45
CA SER A 40 16.94 -6.21 -5.17
C SER A 40 15.52 -6.76 -5.33
N ILE A 41 14.78 -6.30 -6.34
CA ILE A 41 13.32 -6.42 -6.33
C ILE A 41 12.76 -6.36 -7.77
N SER A 42 12.18 -7.45 -8.27
CA SER A 42 11.50 -7.52 -9.58
C SER A 42 10.10 -6.91 -9.49
N TRP A 43 10.00 -5.58 -9.53
CA TRP A 43 8.71 -4.89 -9.59
C TRP A 43 8.62 -4.20 -10.95
N LYS A 44 7.85 -4.78 -11.86
CA LYS A 44 7.55 -4.20 -13.18
C LYS A 44 6.82 -2.85 -13.10
N ASP A 45 6.29 -2.53 -11.92
CA ASP A 45 5.41 -1.40 -11.64
C ASP A 45 6.12 -0.27 -10.86
N LYS A 46 7.45 -0.36 -10.68
CA LYS A 46 8.24 0.58 -9.87
C LYS A 46 8.20 2.02 -10.36
N ASP A 47 8.13 2.21 -11.67
CA ASP A 47 8.12 3.53 -12.30
C ASP A 47 6.79 4.29 -12.09
N GLU A 48 5.78 3.64 -11.52
CA GLU A 48 4.46 4.24 -11.23
C GLU A 48 4.32 4.69 -9.77
N LEU A 49 5.37 4.55 -8.96
CA LEU A 49 5.37 4.92 -7.54
C LEU A 49 5.75 6.38 -7.34
N VAL A 50 4.95 7.09 -6.55
CA VAL A 50 5.18 8.48 -6.17
C VAL A 50 5.04 8.66 -4.67
N ILE A 51 5.72 9.66 -4.12
CA ILE A 51 5.50 10.11 -2.74
C ILE A 51 4.61 11.35 -2.83
N GLU A 52 3.43 11.31 -2.20
CA GLU A 52 2.55 12.48 -2.06
C GLU A 52 2.30 12.74 -0.56
N GLY A 53 2.77 13.90 -0.08
CA GLY A 53 2.91 14.15 1.36
C GLY A 53 3.90 13.15 1.97
N ASP A 54 3.40 12.33 2.89
CA ASP A 54 4.20 11.31 3.60
C ASP A 54 3.93 9.87 3.15
N LEU A 55 3.03 9.70 2.17
CA LEU A 55 2.56 8.40 1.71
C LEU A 55 3.19 8.02 0.37
N ILE A 56 3.59 6.77 0.25
CA ILE A 56 3.91 6.13 -1.02
C ILE A 56 2.60 5.70 -1.70
N LEU A 57 2.43 6.09 -2.95
CA LEU A 57 1.25 5.82 -3.77
C LEU A 57 1.63 5.15 -5.09
N LYS A 58 0.72 4.31 -5.59
CA LYS A 58 0.71 3.83 -6.98
C LYS A 58 -0.56 4.32 -7.67
N GLY A 59 -0.44 5.35 -8.50
CA GLY A 59 -1.60 6.01 -9.11
C GLY A 59 -2.57 6.56 -8.04
N ARG A 60 -3.71 5.90 -7.82
CA ARG A 60 -4.70 6.27 -6.78
C ARG A 60 -4.70 5.33 -5.56
N ARG A 61 -3.79 4.37 -5.52
CA ARG A 61 -3.72 3.34 -4.47
C ARG A 61 -2.59 3.65 -3.51
N ILE A 62 -2.83 3.38 -2.24
CA ILE A 62 -1.84 3.53 -1.16
C ILE A 62 -0.98 2.27 -1.10
N PHE A 63 0.33 2.45 -1.05
CA PHE A 63 1.25 1.35 -0.83
C PHE A 63 1.08 0.79 0.59
N ILE A 64 0.91 -0.52 0.73
CA ILE A 64 0.82 -1.16 2.04
C ILE A 64 2.15 -1.84 2.37
N PRO A 65 2.83 -1.41 3.46
CA PRO A 65 4.07 -2.03 3.91
C PRO A 65 3.80 -3.45 4.42
N LYS A 66 4.78 -4.35 4.27
CA LYS A 66 4.66 -5.77 4.67
C LYS A 66 3.99 -6.03 6.02
N PRO A 67 4.29 -5.29 7.11
CA PRO A 67 3.71 -5.56 8.43
C PRO A 67 2.18 -5.46 8.48
N LEU A 68 1.57 -4.60 7.64
CA LEU A 68 0.13 -4.36 7.64
C LEU A 68 -0.65 -5.27 6.68
N ARG A 69 0.06 -6.00 5.80
CA ARG A 69 -0.60 -6.82 4.76
C ARG A 69 -1.43 -7.95 5.38
N ALA A 70 -0.93 -8.62 6.41
CA ALA A 70 -1.63 -9.74 7.04
C ALA A 70 -2.97 -9.32 7.66
N GLU A 71 -2.99 -8.18 8.37
CA GLU A 71 -4.21 -7.65 8.97
C GLU A 71 -5.23 -7.26 7.89
N LEU A 72 -4.80 -6.51 6.87
CA LEU A 72 -5.68 -6.10 5.78
C LEU A 72 -6.20 -7.30 4.99
N LEU A 73 -5.39 -8.34 4.77
CA LEU A 73 -5.84 -9.58 4.15
C LEU A 73 -6.89 -10.29 4.99
N SER A 74 -6.74 -10.34 6.32
CA SER A 74 -7.76 -10.88 7.21
C SER A 74 -9.09 -10.11 7.08
N GLN A 75 -9.04 -8.78 7.11
CA GLN A 75 -10.23 -7.94 6.92
C GLN A 75 -10.88 -8.13 5.55
N ILE A 76 -10.07 -8.39 4.52
CA ILE A 76 -10.55 -8.71 3.19
C ILE A 76 -11.21 -10.09 3.21
N HIS A 77 -10.61 -11.14 3.78
CA HIS A 77 -11.13 -12.50 3.71
C HIS A 77 -12.30 -12.79 4.67
N GLU A 78 -12.57 -11.93 5.66
CA GLU A 78 -13.70 -12.09 6.58
C GLU A 78 -15.09 -12.03 5.89
N GLY A 79 -15.94 -13.01 6.21
CA GLY A 79 -17.19 -13.33 5.51
C GLY A 79 -18.46 -12.60 5.98
N HIS A 80 -18.37 -11.35 6.43
CA HIS A 80 -19.54 -10.59 6.88
C HIS A 80 -20.10 -9.69 5.76
N LEU A 81 -21.36 -9.92 5.35
CA LEU A 81 -22.03 -9.26 4.22
C LEU A 81 -22.03 -7.72 4.24
N GLY A 82 -21.99 -7.10 5.44
CA GLY A 82 -21.86 -5.63 5.59
C GLY A 82 -20.47 -5.09 5.21
N ILE A 83 -19.44 -5.92 5.26
CA ILE A 83 -18.04 -5.59 4.97
C ILE A 83 -17.75 -5.58 3.47
N VAL A 84 -18.57 -6.24 2.64
CA VAL A 84 -18.28 -6.44 1.20
C VAL A 84 -18.07 -5.12 0.44
N LYS A 85 -18.87 -4.08 0.74
CA LYS A 85 -18.69 -2.74 0.15
C LYS A 85 -17.41 -2.06 0.64
N CYS A 86 -17.04 -2.23 1.90
CA CYS A 86 -15.79 -1.73 2.46
C CYS A 86 -14.58 -2.49 1.91
N ARG A 87 -14.65 -3.82 1.80
CA ARG A 87 -13.65 -4.70 1.20
C ARG A 87 -13.32 -4.30 -0.23
N ARG A 88 -14.34 -4.18 -1.09
CA ARG A 88 -14.10 -3.78 -2.50
C ARG A 88 -13.44 -2.40 -2.57
N ARG A 89 -13.86 -1.46 -1.72
CA ARG A 89 -13.25 -0.12 -1.66
C ARG A 89 -11.81 -0.18 -1.16
N LEU A 90 -11.53 -1.03 -0.17
CA LEU A 90 -10.21 -1.27 0.37
C LEU A 90 -9.28 -1.85 -0.71
N GLN A 91 -9.70 -2.92 -1.39
CA GLN A 91 -9.00 -3.53 -2.53
C GLN A 91 -8.73 -2.54 -3.68
N GLU A 92 -9.67 -1.63 -3.96
CA GLU A 92 -9.52 -0.60 -4.99
C GLU A 92 -8.55 0.52 -4.59
N SER A 93 -8.30 0.69 -3.29
CA SER A 93 -7.54 1.79 -2.71
C SER A 93 -6.15 1.40 -2.19
N ILE A 94 -5.83 0.10 -2.10
CA ILE A 94 -4.53 -0.40 -1.62
C ILE A 94 -3.74 -1.08 -2.73
N TRP A 95 -2.42 -1.12 -2.58
CA TRP A 95 -1.54 -1.84 -3.47
C TRP A 95 -0.27 -2.31 -2.76
N TRP A 96 0.24 -3.46 -3.16
CA TRP A 96 1.60 -3.92 -2.89
C TRP A 96 2.02 -4.93 -3.98
N PRO A 97 3.30 -5.29 -4.10
CA PRO A 97 3.74 -6.32 -5.03
C PRO A 97 3.18 -7.69 -4.65
N GLY A 98 2.48 -8.35 -5.57
CA GLY A 98 1.77 -9.60 -5.28
C GLY A 98 0.35 -9.42 -4.73
N CYS A 99 -0.11 -8.18 -4.58
CA CYS A 99 -1.47 -7.86 -4.10
C CYS A 99 -2.59 -8.56 -4.89
N SER A 100 -2.43 -8.74 -6.21
CA SER A 100 -3.41 -9.48 -7.03
C SER A 100 -3.42 -10.99 -6.79
N VAL A 101 -2.35 -11.55 -6.20
CA VAL A 101 -2.24 -12.97 -5.85
C VAL A 101 -2.69 -13.20 -4.40
N ASP A 102 -2.40 -12.24 -3.52
CA ASP A 102 -2.69 -12.35 -2.08
C ASP A 102 -4.17 -12.10 -1.74
N ILE A 103 -4.87 -11.23 -2.49
CA ILE A 103 -6.24 -10.77 -2.22
C ILE A 103 -7.33 -11.75 -2.67
#